data_AF-A0A535UND5-F1
#
_entry.id   AF-A0A535UND5-F1
#
_cell.length_a   1.000
_cell.length_b   1.000
_cell.length_c   1.000
_cell.angle_alpha   90.00
_cell.angle_beta   90.00
_cell.angle_gamma   90.00
#
_symmetry.space_group_name_H-M   'P 1'
#
loop_
_entity.id
_entity.type
_entity.pdbx_description
1 polymer ?
#
loop_
_entity_poly.entity_id
_entity_poly.type
_entity_poly.pdbx_seq_one_letter_code
_entity_poly.pdbx_strand_id
1 'polypeptide(L)'
;MTTAGTSGSEASIAAIDAAALEARRLGHELAGFRRLCNSDGYQFCARCRVCGREVSVHRDSGQWWHSPITPCESTERGDNGDR
;
A
#
# COMPACT_ATOMS: atom_id res chain seq x y z
N MET A 1 30.84 -6.50 15.70
CA MET A 1 30.02 -6.54 14.48
C MET A 1 28.70 -7.18 14.87
N THR A 2 27.77 -6.41 15.43
CA THR A 2 26.52 -6.96 15.98
C THR A 2 25.39 -6.40 15.16
N THR A 3 24.82 -7.28 14.34
CA THR A 3 23.74 -7.05 13.39
C THR A 3 22.61 -6.27 14.06
N ALA A 4 22.35 -5.08 13.52
CA ALA A 4 21.22 -4.26 13.90
C ALA A 4 19.97 -5.13 13.87
N GLY A 5 19.40 -5.37 15.05
CA GLY A 5 18.05 -5.89 15.16
C GLY A 5 17.14 -4.83 14.58
N THR A 6 16.85 -4.93 13.28
CA THR A 6 15.77 -4.20 12.64
C THR A 6 14.51 -4.67 13.33
N SER A 7 14.11 -3.94 14.37
CA SER A 7 12.91 -4.25 15.14
C SER A 7 11.76 -4.28 14.13
N GLY A 8 10.87 -5.27 14.19
CA GLY A 8 9.87 -5.51 13.14
C GLY A 8 9.07 -4.28 12.69
N SER A 9 9.00 -3.26 13.54
CA SER A 9 8.48 -1.92 13.26
C SER A 9 9.21 -1.15 12.15
N GLU A 10 10.55 -1.13 12.08
CA GLU A 10 11.30 -0.40 11.06
C GLU A 10 11.10 -1.01 9.67
N ALA A 11 11.14 -2.34 9.60
CA ALA A 11 10.86 -3.08 8.37
C ALA A 11 9.42 -2.84 7.89
N SER A 12 8.47 -2.68 8.83
CA SER A 12 7.07 -2.37 8.51
C SER A 12 6.92 -0.97 7.92
N ILE A 13 7.59 0.02 8.49
CA ILE A 13 7.54 1.41 7.99
C ILE A 13 8.15 1.49 6.59
N ALA A 14 9.29 0.84 6.37
CA ALA A 14 9.95 0.81 5.05
C ALA A 14 9.06 0.18 3.97
N ALA A 15 8.34 -0.90 4.30
CA ALA A 15 7.42 -1.56 3.38
C ALA A 15 6.19 -0.70 3.05
N ILE A 16 5.64 -0.02 4.06
CA ILE A 16 4.53 0.94 3.89
C ILE A 16 4.98 2.09 2.99
N ASP A 17 6.16 2.65 3.24
CA ASP A 17 6.71 3.77 2.46
C ASP A 17 6.95 3.39 1.00
N ALA A 18 7.53 2.21 0.75
CA ALA A 18 7.71 1.68 -0.61
C ALA A 18 6.39 1.52 -1.37
N ALA A 19 5.38 0.94 -0.72
CA ALA A 19 4.04 0.80 -1.32
C ALA A 19 3.36 2.16 -1.55
N ALA A 20 3.50 3.10 -0.61
CA ALA A 20 2.97 4.46 -0.73
C ALA A 20 3.63 5.24 -1.88
N LEU A 21 4.95 5.11 -2.03
CA LEU A 21 5.71 5.74 -3.10
C LEU A 21 5.28 5.22 -4.46
N GLU A 22 5.13 3.90 -4.60
CA GLU A 22 4.67 3.28 -5.85
C GLU A 22 3.23 3.68 -6.17
N ALA A 23 2.34 3.66 -5.17
CA ALA A 23 0.97 4.14 -5.33
C ALA A 23 0.93 5.59 -5.78
N ARG A 24 1.76 6.46 -5.18
CA ARG A 24 1.85 7.87 -5.54
C ARG A 24 2.41 8.09 -6.94
N ARG A 25 3.39 7.30 -7.39
CA ARG A 25 3.87 7.31 -8.79
C ARG A 25 2.76 6.97 -9.78
N LEU A 26 1.88 6.08 -9.37
CA LEU A 26 0.70 5.66 -10.12
C LEU A 26 -0.50 6.62 -9.98
N GLY A 27 -0.35 7.75 -9.27
CA GLY A 27 -1.39 8.77 -9.09
C GLY A 27 -2.36 8.51 -7.92
N HIS A 28 -2.09 7.52 -7.07
CA HIS A 28 -2.88 7.29 -5.87
C HIS A 28 -2.41 8.14 -4.70
N GLU A 29 -3.36 8.71 -3.97
CA GLU A 29 -3.09 9.33 -2.67
C GLU A 29 -3.55 8.40 -1.54
N LEU A 30 -2.68 7.49 -1.12
CA LEU A 30 -2.95 6.60 0.01
C LEU A 30 -2.95 7.39 1.32
N ALA A 31 -4.02 7.24 2.11
CA ALA A 31 -4.12 7.84 3.42
C ALA A 31 -4.60 6.84 4.47
N GLY A 32 -4.08 6.97 5.69
CA GLY A 32 -4.55 6.23 6.86
C GLY A 32 -4.27 4.73 6.79
N PHE A 33 -2.98 4.36 6.69
CA PHE A 33 -2.58 2.95 6.80
C PHE A 33 -3.09 2.35 8.11
N ARG A 34 -3.98 1.37 7.98
CA ARG A 34 -4.50 0.59 9.09
C ARG A 34 -3.71 -0.70 9.20
N ARG A 35 -3.14 -0.95 10.37
CA ARG A 35 -2.49 -2.23 10.69
C ARG A 35 -3.55 -3.29 10.96
N LEU A 36 -3.53 -4.36 10.17
CA LEU A 36 -4.21 -5.60 10.43
C LEU A 36 -3.18 -6.56 11.02
N CYS A 37 -3.24 -6.78 12.34
CA CYS A 37 -2.43 -7.83 12.96
C CYS A 37 -3.18 -9.15 12.81
N ASN A 38 -2.69 -10.02 11.92
CA ASN A 38 -3.10 -11.43 11.90
C ASN A 38 -2.04 -12.28 12.60
N SER A 39 -2.44 -13.47 13.07
CA SER A 39 -1.58 -14.40 13.80
C SER A 39 -0.31 -14.84 13.03
N ASP A 40 -0.31 -14.70 11.70
CA ASP A 40 0.80 -15.11 10.82
C ASP A 40 1.73 -13.97 10.37
N GLY A 41 1.44 -12.70 10.70
CA GLY A 41 2.34 -11.62 10.27
C GLY A 41 1.83 -10.19 10.37
N TYR A 42 2.63 -9.28 9.80
CA TYR A 42 2.30 -7.87 9.67
C TYR A 42 1.53 -7.63 8.37
N GLN A 43 0.29 -7.18 8.47
CA GLN A 43 -0.51 -6.72 7.34
C GLN A 43 -0.95 -5.26 7.55
N PHE A 44 -0.95 -4.48 6.49
CA PHE A 44 -1.36 -3.08 6.47
C PHE A 44 -2.24 -2.83 5.26
N CYS A 45 -3.33 -2.11 5.43
CA CYS A 45 -4.17 -1.67 4.31
C CYS A 45 -4.27 -0.16 4.31
N ALA A 46 -4.17 0.47 3.14
CA ALA A 46 -4.47 1.88 2.94
C ALA A 46 -5.41 2.06 1.77
N ARG A 47 -6.30 3.04 1.88
CA ARG A 47 -7.24 3.39 0.82
C ARG A 47 -6.76 4.64 0.10
N CYS A 48 -6.83 4.60 -1.22
CA CYS A 48 -6.62 5.77 -2.04
C CYS A 48 -7.80 6.74 -1.87
N ARG A 49 -7.51 8.00 -1.56
CA ARG A 49 -8.55 9.05 -1.46
C ARG A 49 -9.10 9.52 -2.80
N VAL A 50 -8.40 9.23 -3.89
CA VAL A 50 -8.77 9.64 -5.25
C VAL A 50 -9.75 8.65 -5.89
N CYS A 51 -9.36 7.37 -6.03
CA CYS A 51 -10.18 6.35 -6.67
C CYS A 51 -10.88 5.39 -5.68
N GLY A 52 -10.57 5.45 -4.38
CA GLY A 52 -11.15 4.56 -3.38
C GLY A 52 -10.59 3.13 -3.37
N ARG A 53 -9.64 2.78 -4.26
CA ARG A 53 -8.96 1.47 -4.28
C ARG A 53 -8.16 1.24 -3.00
N GLU A 54 -8.16 0.01 -2.52
CA GLU A 54 -7.40 -0.39 -1.34
C GLU A 54 -6.09 -1.07 -1.76
N VAL A 55 -5.00 -0.65 -1.14
CA VAL A 55 -3.67 -1.23 -1.30
C VAL A 55 -3.32 -1.94 0.00
N SER A 56 -3.03 -3.24 -0.12
CA SER A 56 -2.64 -4.09 1.01
C SER A 56 -1.15 -4.36 0.94
N VAL A 57 -0.44 -4.26 2.06
CA VAL A 57 0.95 -4.63 2.25
C VAL A 57 1.00 -5.73 3.31
N HIS A 58 1.67 -6.83 3.05
CA HIS A 58 1.82 -7.91 4.00
C HIS A 58 3.24 -8.46 3.99
N ARG A 59 3.64 -9.07 5.10
CA ARG A 59 4.91 -9.78 5.21
C ARG A 59 4.67 -11.29 5.10
N ASP A 60 5.24 -11.92 4.08
CA ASP A 60 5.23 -13.37 3.88
C ASP A 60 6.66 -13.91 3.92
N SER A 61 6.91 -14.93 4.73
CA SER A 61 8.21 -15.63 4.81
C SER A 61 9.42 -14.71 5.01
N GLY A 62 9.24 -13.58 5.70
CA GLY A 62 10.29 -12.58 5.94
C GLY A 62 10.42 -11.50 4.86
N GLN A 63 9.76 -11.64 3.71
CA GLN A 63 9.74 -10.70 2.60
C GLN A 63 8.44 -9.87 2.59
N TRP A 64 8.54 -8.61 2.18
CA TRP A 64 7.39 -7.71 2.08
C TRP A 64 6.78 -7.75 0.69
N TRP A 65 5.47 -7.90 0.64
CA TRP A 65 4.67 -7.98 -0.56
C TRP A 65 3.55 -6.95 -0.48
N HIS A 66 3.17 -6.38 -1.61
CA HIS A 66 1.98 -5.55 -1.70
C HIS A 66 1.08 -6.03 -2.84
N SER A 67 -0.22 -5.81 -2.70
CA SER A 67 -1.17 -6.06 -3.77
C SER A 67 -0.77 -5.27 -5.02
N PRO A 68 -1.07 -5.79 -6.23
CA PRO A 68 -0.79 -5.09 -7.47
C PRO A 68 -1.48 -3.72 -7.44
N ILE A 69 -0.66 -2.67 -7.55
CA ILE A 69 -1.14 -1.30 -7.61
C ILE A 69 -1.30 -0.98 -9.08
N THR A 70 -2.54 -1.01 -9.54
CA THR A 70 -2.90 -0.51 -10.88
C THR A 70 -2.83 1.02 -10.88
N PRO A 71 -2.55 1.69 -12.00
CA PRO A 71 -2.63 3.15 -12.10
C PRO A 71 -3.95 3.68 -11.56
N CYS A 72 -3.90 4.82 -10.89
CA CYS A 72 -5.09 5.56 -10.49
C CYS A 72 -5.68 6.13 -11.77
N GLU A 73 -6.51 5.31 -12.41
CA GLU A 73 -7.64 5.77 -13.17
C GLU A 73 -8.55 6.51 -12.18
N SER A 74 -8.15 7.74 -11.82
CA SER A 74 -9.13 8.80 -11.66
C SER A 74 -10.01 8.61 -12.87
N THR A 75 -11.24 8.13 -12.68
CA THR A 75 -12.20 8.04 -13.76
C THR A 75 -12.19 9.41 -14.40
N GLU A 76 -11.42 9.56 -15.48
CA GLU A 76 -11.83 10.39 -16.59
C GLU A 76 -13.17 9.77 -16.90
N ARG A 77 -14.18 10.43 -16.34
CA ARG A 77 -15.56 10.17 -16.61
C ARG A 77 -15.58 10.07 -18.12
N GLY A 78 -15.67 8.84 -18.62
CA GLY A 78 -16.24 8.57 -19.91
C GLY A 78 -17.69 9.00 -19.81
N ASP A 79 -17.91 10.31 -19.68
CA ASP A 79 -19.12 10.99 -20.08
C ASP A 79 -19.02 11.11 -21.60
N ASN A 80 -19.02 9.95 -22.25
CA ASN A 80 -19.24 9.86 -23.69
C ASN A 80 -20.53 9.09 -23.83
N GLY A 81 -21.63 9.76 -23.48
CA GLY A 81 -22.94 9.13 -23.44
C GLY A 81 -24.06 10.01 -22.92
N ASP A 82 -24.16 11.29 -23.31
CA ASP A 82 -25.45 11.93 -23.60
C ASP A 82 -25.24 13.27 -24.33
N ARG A 83 -25.45 13.28 -25.65
CA ARG A 83 -26.44 14.13 -26.35
C ARG A 83 -26.08 14.43 -27.81
#